data_AF-A0A972D2Q5-F1
#
_entry.id   AF-A0A972D2Q5-F1
#
_cell.length_a   1.000
_cell.length_b   1.000
_cell.length_c   1.000
_cell.angle_alpha   90.00
_cell.angle_beta   90.00
_cell.angle_gamma   90.00
#
_symmetry.space_group_name_H-M   'P 1'
#
loop_
_entity.id
_entity.type
_entity.pdbx_description
1 polymer ?
#
loop_
_entity_poly.entity_id
_entity_poly.type
_entity_poly.pdbx_seq_one_letter_code
_entity_poly.pdbx_strand_id
1 'polypeptide(L)'
;MTRINRIGTENITAVEISRAVDRKAIKDTFKIKLNELEQEHIRTQLRALYDKIENLSNKLADKLFIEDLIEYKKLVKEFLRVAVNSS
;
A
#
# COMPACT_ATOMS: atom_id res chain seq x y z
N MET A 1 -59.65 -2.81 -0.08
CA MET A 1 -58.55 -3.14 -1.01
C MET A 1 -58.08 -1.85 -1.67
N THR A 2 -56.96 -1.30 -1.24
CA THR A 2 -56.47 0.01 -1.72
C THR A 2 -55.40 -0.21 -2.78
N ARG A 3 -55.68 0.19 -4.02
CA ARG A 3 -54.72 0.12 -5.14
C ARG A 3 -53.74 1.28 -5.02
N ILE A 4 -52.45 0.98 -4.94
CA ILE A 4 -51.37 1.96 -4.91
C ILE A 4 -50.94 2.23 -6.36
N ASN A 5 -51.21 3.44 -6.87
CA ASN A 5 -50.68 3.88 -8.16
C ASN A 5 -49.21 4.27 -8.01
N ARG A 6 -48.33 3.66 -8.80
CA ARG A 6 -46.94 4.09 -8.99
C ARG A 6 -46.94 5.39 -9.80
N ILE A 7 -46.87 6.51 -9.09
CA ILE A 7 -46.61 7.82 -9.69
C ILE A 7 -45.09 8.05 -9.59
N GLY A 8 -44.43 8.33 -10.71
CA GLY A 8 -43.10 8.96 -10.67
C GLY A 8 -41.95 8.22 -11.34
N THR A 9 -42.08 7.80 -12.60
CA THR A 9 -40.90 7.49 -13.44
C THR A 9 -40.85 8.28 -14.75
N GLU A 10 -41.71 9.28 -14.93
CA GLU A 10 -41.92 9.92 -16.23
C GLU A 10 -40.78 10.85 -16.68
N ASN A 11 -39.82 11.18 -15.82
CA ASN A 11 -38.71 12.09 -16.16
C ASN A 11 -37.36 11.67 -15.57
N ILE A 12 -37.04 10.38 -15.55
CA ILE A 12 -35.63 9.98 -15.42
C ILE A 12 -35.09 9.90 -16.84
N THR A 13 -34.60 11.02 -17.37
CA THR A 13 -33.72 10.96 -18.54
C THR A 13 -32.56 10.05 -18.16
N ALA A 14 -32.48 8.90 -18.83
CA ALA A 14 -31.30 8.07 -18.75
C ALA A 14 -30.15 8.98 -19.15
N VAL A 15 -29.26 9.27 -18.18
CA VAL A 15 -28.01 9.94 -18.48
C VAL A 15 -27.32 9.02 -19.47
N GLU A 16 -27.37 9.38 -20.76
CA GLU A 16 -26.53 8.77 -21.77
C GLU A 16 -25.12 9.07 -21.31
N ILE A 17 -24.50 8.07 -20.67
CA ILE A 17 -23.06 8.03 -20.40
C ILE A 17 -22.43 7.90 -21.78
N SER A 18 -22.40 9.03 -22.48
CA SER A 18 -21.70 9.30 -23.73
C SER A 18 -20.22 9.34 -23.39
N ARG A 19 -19.70 8.16 -23.11
CA ARG A 19 -18.31 7.74 -23.15
C ARG A 19 -18.39 6.25 -22.86
N ALA A 20 -18.16 5.44 -23.86
CA ALA A 20 -17.62 4.11 -23.65
C ALA A 20 -16.28 4.30 -22.91
N VAL A 21 -16.33 4.55 -21.60
CA VAL A 21 -15.14 4.53 -20.77
C VAL A 21 -14.74 3.07 -20.80
N ASP A 22 -13.65 2.81 -21.51
CA ASP A 22 -13.14 1.47 -21.72
C ASP A 22 -12.85 0.87 -20.34
N ARG A 23 -13.78 0.02 -19.87
CA ARG A 23 -13.72 -0.57 -18.52
C ARG A 23 -12.43 -1.34 -18.32
N LYS A 24 -11.86 -1.84 -19.42
CA LYS A 24 -10.54 -2.47 -19.43
C LYS A 24 -9.44 -1.45 -19.12
N ALA A 25 -9.46 -0.28 -19.76
CA ALA A 25 -8.49 0.79 -19.48
C ALA A 25 -8.55 1.29 -18.02
N ILE A 26 -9.74 1.40 -17.42
CA ILE A 26 -9.87 1.75 -16.00
C ILE A 26 -9.26 0.66 -15.11
N LYS A 27 -9.59 -0.61 -15.37
CA LYS A 27 -9.08 -1.75 -14.59
C LYS A 27 -7.55 -1.86 -14.69
N ASP A 28 -7.01 -1.67 -15.88
CA ASP A 28 -5.57 -1.70 -16.13
C ASP A 28 -4.88 -0.53 -15.40
N THR A 29 -5.45 0.68 -15.46
CA THR A 29 -4.93 1.86 -14.72
C THR A 29 -4.99 1.67 -13.21
N PHE A 30 -6.08 1.10 -12.68
CA PHE A 30 -6.22 0.82 -11.26
C PHE A 30 -5.17 -0.18 -10.78
N LYS A 31 -4.95 -1.27 -11.54
CA LYS A 31 -3.94 -2.27 -11.23
C LYS A 31 -2.53 -1.66 -11.20
N ILE A 32 -2.23 -0.77 -12.15
CA ILE A 32 -0.94 -0.05 -12.17
C ILE A 32 -0.78 0.80 -10.91
N LYS A 33 -1.76 1.65 -10.59
CA LYS A 33 -1.70 2.51 -9.41
C LYS A 33 -1.63 1.72 -8.10
N LEU A 34 -2.33 0.59 -8.03
CA LEU A 34 -2.28 -0.29 -6.86
C LEU A 34 -0.87 -0.86 -6.67
N ASN A 35 -0.26 -1.37 -7.75
CA ASN A 35 1.11 -1.87 -7.70
C ASN A 35 2.11 -0.75 -7.31
N GLU A 36 1.93 0.47 -7.82
CA GLU A 36 2.77 1.62 -7.44
C GLU A 36 2.67 1.90 -5.93
N LEU A 37 1.46 1.90 -5.38
CA LEU A 37 1.20 2.12 -3.96
C LEU A 37 1.84 1.03 -3.08
N GLU A 38 1.72 -0.24 -3.48
CA GLU A 38 2.35 -1.36 -2.78
C GLU A 38 3.88 -1.23 -2.76
N GLN A 39 4.48 -0.85 -3.89
CA GLN A 39 5.92 -0.62 -3.99
C GLN A 39 6.39 0.56 -3.14
N GLU A 40 5.63 1.66 -3.09
CA GLU A 40 5.91 2.79 -2.21
C GLU A 40 5.83 2.40 -0.73
N HIS A 41 4.83 1.58 -0.37
CA HIS A 41 4.69 1.06 0.99
C HIS A 41 5.92 0.22 1.40
N ILE A 42 6.34 -0.71 0.54
CA ILE A 42 7.54 -1.54 0.76
C ILE A 42 8.79 -0.66 0.94
N ARG A 43 8.98 0.34 0.08
CA ARG A 43 10.11 1.29 0.18
C ARG A 43 10.10 2.03 1.51
N THR A 44 8.92 2.46 1.96
CA THR A 44 8.76 3.17 3.25
C THR A 44 9.12 2.26 4.42
N GLN A 45 8.68 1.00 4.40
CA GLN A 45 9.02 0.02 5.44
C GLN A 45 10.53 -0.27 5.48
N LEU A 46 11.16 -0.49 4.31
CA LEU A 46 12.60 -0.72 4.22
C LEU A 46 13.40 0.47 4.73
N ARG A 47 13.01 1.70 4.39
CA ARG A 47 13.67 2.92 4.89
C ARG A 47 13.57 3.03 6.40
N ALA A 48 12.40 2.80 6.99
CA ALA A 48 12.23 2.83 8.43
C ALA A 48 13.05 1.76 9.16
N LEU A 49 13.21 0.57 8.56
CA LEU A 49 14.10 -0.47 9.10
C LEU A 49 15.57 -0.05 8.98
N TYR A 50 15.98 0.51 7.85
CA TYR A 50 17.33 1.01 7.63
C TYR A 50 17.71 2.08 8.64
N ASP A 51 16.85 3.09 8.87
CA ASP A 51 17.11 4.18 9.82
C ASP A 51 17.31 3.63 11.26
N LYS A 52 16.58 2.58 11.63
CA LYS A 52 16.76 1.89 12.92
C LYS A 52 18.08 1.15 12.99
N ILE A 53 18.46 0.44 11.93
CA ILE A 53 19.74 -0.27 11.82
C ILE A 53 20.91 0.72 11.92
N GLU A 54 20.83 1.85 11.23
CA GLU A 54 21.86 2.90 11.25
C GLU A 54 22.03 3.49 12.65
N ASN A 55 20.92 3.85 13.31
CA ASN A 55 20.96 4.35 14.69
C ASN A 55 21.60 3.35 15.66
N LEU A 56 21.25 2.05 15.54
CA LEU A 56 21.83 1.03 16.40
C LEU A 56 23.30 0.75 16.06
N SER A 57 23.67 0.83 14.79
CA SER A 57 25.06 0.71 14.33
C SER A 57 25.92 1.81 14.93
N ASN A 58 25.43 3.06 14.94
CA ASN A 58 26.14 4.19 15.54
C ASN A 58 26.31 4.00 17.06
N LYS A 59 25.24 3.56 17.74
CA LYS A 59 25.30 3.25 19.18
C LYS A 59 26.32 2.16 19.51
N LEU A 60 26.37 1.11 18.69
CA LEU A 60 27.31 0.00 18.84
C LEU A 60 28.76 0.41 18.55
N ALA A 61 28.97 1.35 17.62
CA ALA A 61 30.29 1.91 17.33
C ALA A 61 30.86 2.70 18.52
N ASP A 62 29.99 3.42 19.25
CA ASP A 62 30.38 4.13 20.47
C ASP A 62 30.64 3.17 21.65
N LYS A 63 29.70 2.25 21.91
CA LYS A 63 29.81 1.25 23.00
C LYS A 63 29.14 -0.07 22.62
N LEU A 64 29.92 -1.14 22.70
CA LEU A 64 29.47 -2.47 22.32
C LEU A 64 28.68 -3.18 23.44
N PHE A 65 27.39 -2.91 23.53
CA PHE A 65 26.47 -3.65 24.41
C PHE A 65 25.88 -4.87 23.69
N ILE A 66 25.83 -6.01 24.38
CA ILE A 66 25.35 -7.27 23.80
C ILE A 66 23.85 -7.22 23.44
N GLU A 67 23.06 -6.50 24.23
CA GLU A 67 21.62 -6.31 24.02
C GLU A 67 21.36 -5.56 22.71
N ASP A 68 22.11 -4.48 22.48
CA ASP A 68 22.07 -3.72 21.24
C ASP A 68 22.53 -4.59 20.06
N LEU A 69 23.58 -5.40 20.21
CA LEU A 69 24.05 -6.27 19.13
C LEU A 69 23.00 -7.32 18.72
N ILE A 70 22.29 -7.89 19.70
CA ILE A 70 21.20 -8.83 19.44
C ILE A 70 20.07 -8.13 18.67
N GLU A 71 19.68 -6.93 19.08
CA GLU A 71 18.61 -6.17 18.43
C GLU A 71 18.99 -5.75 17.02
N TYR A 72 20.24 -5.31 16.80
CA TYR A 72 20.77 -4.99 15.49
C TYR A 72 20.63 -6.17 14.53
N LYS A 73 21.04 -7.37 14.97
CA LYS A 73 20.93 -8.59 14.14
C LYS A 73 19.49 -8.96 13.81
N LYS A 74 18.54 -8.74 14.73
CA LYS A 74 17.11 -8.95 14.46
C LYS A 74 16.59 -7.98 13.40
N LEU A 75 16.93 -6.69 13.51
CA LEU A 75 16.53 -5.66 12.55
C LEU A 75 17.11 -5.93 11.16
N VAL A 76 18.39 -6.33 11.07
CA VAL A 76 19.01 -6.72 9.78
C VAL A 76 18.31 -7.92 9.17
N LYS A 77 18.01 -8.96 9.98
CA LYS A 77 17.26 -10.13 9.49
C LYS A 77 15.88 -9.74 8.95
N GLU A 78 15.19 -8.84 9.65
CA GLU A 78 13.88 -8.35 9.25
C GLU A 78 13.94 -7.53 7.96
N PHE A 79 14.93 -6.64 7.83
CA PHE A 79 15.18 -5.88 6.61
C PHE A 79 15.41 -6.80 5.41
N LEU A 80 16.28 -7.81 5.55
CA LEU A 80 16.54 -8.78 4.49
C LEU A 80 15.30 -9.60 4.13
N ARG A 81 14.47 -9.97 5.11
CA ARG A 81 13.20 -10.67 4.87
C ARG A 81 12.26 -9.83 4.01
N VAL A 82 12.09 -8.55 4.33
CA VAL A 82 11.22 -7.65 3.56
C VAL A 82 11.79 -7.46 2.15
N ALA A 83 13.09 -7.20 2.01
CA ALA A 83 13.74 -6.97 0.73
C ALA A 83 13.65 -8.18 -0.23
N VAL A 84 13.83 -9.40 0.31
CA VAL A 84 13.73 -10.64 -0.48
C VAL A 84 12.28 -10.93 -0.87
N ASN A 85 11.32 -10.75 0.04
CA ASN A 85 9.91 -10.98 -0.26
C ASN A 85 9.32 -9.96 -1.26
N SER A 86 9.98 -8.80 -1.42
CA SER A 86 9.61 -7.78 -2.40
C SER A 86 10.33 -7.88 -3.75
N SER A 87 11.28 -8.83 -3.90
CA SER A 87 12.06 -9.06 -5.13
C SER A 87 11.39 -10.03 -6.09
#